data_AF-A0A2G5VLX4-F1
#
_entry.id   AF-A0A2G5VLX4-F1
#
_cell.length_a   1.000
_cell.length_b   1.000
_cell.length_c   1.000
_cell.angle_alpha   90.00
_cell.angle_beta   90.00
_cell.angle_gamma   90.00
#
_symmetry.space_group_name_H-M   'P 1'
#
loop_
_entity.id
_entity.type
_entity.pdbx_description
1 polymer ?
#
loop_
_entity_poly.entity_id
_entity_poly.type
_entity_poly.pdbx_seq_one_letter_code
_entity_poly.pdbx_strand_id
1 'polypeptide(L)'
;MKLDSENKCNACSMDGIITESAEPYNLINYEEKENSDGCKTANVTCSVAEGWDCAVVEVMGTFDGQVVYIISDKSSENFASSSLTCRHDGQYNYLGLNPTSVWCNTTSCTPKPTEPSGKSKNY
;
A
#
# COMPACT_ATOMS: atom_id res chain seq x y z
N MET A 1 9.22 -39.32 6.57
CA MET A 1 9.43 -38.37 5.46
C MET A 1 9.14 -36.99 5.99
N LYS A 2 10.16 -36.13 6.16
CA LYS A 2 9.93 -34.71 6.44
C LYS A 2 9.41 -34.11 5.14
N LEU A 3 8.26 -33.42 5.18
CA LEU A 3 7.85 -32.56 4.08
C LEU A 3 8.94 -31.50 3.96
N ASP A 4 9.76 -31.60 2.91
CA ASP A 4 10.54 -30.47 2.44
C ASP A 4 9.49 -29.42 2.03
N SER A 5 9.17 -28.51 2.96
CA SER A 5 8.40 -27.33 2.63
C SER A 5 9.25 -26.55 1.66
N GLU A 6 9.00 -26.76 0.37
CA GLU A 6 9.60 -26.00 -0.71
C GLU A 6 9.55 -24.51 -0.33
N ASN A 7 10.72 -23.87 -0.24
CA ASN A 7 10.80 -22.47 0.13
C ASN A 7 10.15 -21.62 -0.97
N LYS A 8 8.99 -21.05 -0.70
CA LYS A 8 8.21 -20.23 -1.65
C LYS A 8 8.30 -18.74 -1.39
N CYS A 9 9.32 -18.28 -0.65
CA CYS A 9 9.43 -16.88 -0.26
C CYS A 9 9.72 -15.90 -1.41
N ASN A 10 9.87 -16.37 -2.65
CA ASN A 10 9.95 -15.54 -3.85
C ASN A 10 8.73 -15.68 -4.78
N ALA A 11 7.77 -16.54 -4.42
CA ALA A 11 6.62 -16.89 -5.26
C ALA A 11 5.34 -16.11 -4.92
N CYS A 12 5.36 -15.23 -3.91
CA CYS A 12 4.20 -14.39 -3.59
C CYS A 12 3.86 -13.45 -4.76
N SER A 13 2.59 -13.05 -4.82
CA SER A 13 2.11 -11.96 -5.67
C SER A 13 1.18 -11.05 -4.88
N MET A 14 1.31 -9.74 -5.11
CA MET A 14 0.35 -8.74 -4.64
C MET A 14 -0.98 -8.81 -5.43
N ASP A 15 -0.96 -9.42 -6.62
CA ASP A 15 -2.17 -9.69 -7.40
C ASP A 15 -3.10 -10.63 -6.61
N GLY A 16 -4.30 -10.15 -6.31
CA GLY A 16 -5.30 -10.88 -5.53
C GLY A 16 -5.36 -10.52 -4.05
N ILE A 17 -4.38 -9.76 -3.52
CA ILE A 17 -4.51 -9.11 -2.19
C ILE A 17 -4.68 -7.60 -2.30
N ILE A 18 -4.19 -6.95 -3.35
CA ILE A 18 -4.48 -5.53 -3.58
C ILE A 18 -5.97 -5.34 -3.86
N THR A 19 -6.57 -4.38 -3.16
CA THR A 19 -7.95 -3.95 -3.36
C THR A 19 -7.97 -2.48 -3.74
N GLU A 20 -8.40 -2.21 -4.97
CA GLU A 20 -8.53 -0.86 -5.50
C GLU A 20 -9.80 -0.19 -4.99
N SER A 21 -9.72 1.14 -4.88
CA SER A 21 -10.86 1.99 -4.53
C SER A 21 -11.53 2.51 -5.80
N ALA A 22 -12.85 2.66 -5.76
CA ALA A 22 -13.59 3.33 -6.84
C ALA A 22 -13.41 4.86 -6.84
N GLU A 23 -12.98 5.42 -5.71
CA GLU A 23 -12.73 6.86 -5.56
C GLU A 23 -11.52 7.31 -6.39
N PRO A 24 -11.67 8.30 -7.29
CA PRO A 24 -10.63 8.67 -8.26
C PRO A 24 -9.41 9.35 -7.63
N TYR A 25 -9.53 9.83 -6.40
CA TYR A 25 -8.43 10.45 -5.66
C TYR A 25 -7.57 9.43 -4.89
N ASN A 26 -8.02 8.18 -4.79
CA ASN A 26 -7.39 7.16 -3.97
C ASN A 26 -6.54 6.22 -4.82
N LEU A 27 -5.23 6.49 -4.89
CA LEU A 27 -4.30 5.79 -5.77
C LEU A 27 -3.48 4.78 -4.99
N ILE A 28 -3.62 3.49 -5.32
CA ILE A 28 -2.76 2.42 -4.81
C ILE A 28 -1.77 1.97 -5.89
N ASN A 29 -0.53 1.74 -5.48
CA ASN A 29 0.48 1.12 -6.32
C ASN A 29 1.35 0.18 -5.47
N TYR A 30 2.01 -0.79 -6.09
CA TYR A 30 2.96 -1.65 -5.40
C TYR A 30 4.19 -1.95 -6.26
N GLU A 31 5.31 -2.19 -5.60
CA GLU A 31 6.54 -2.67 -6.25
C GLU A 31 7.05 -3.91 -5.52
N GLU A 32 7.31 -4.97 -6.29
CA GLU A 32 7.89 -6.21 -5.78
C GLU A 32 9.37 -6.31 -6.11
N LYS A 33 10.20 -6.65 -5.13
CA LYS A 33 11.67 -6.78 -5.26
C LYS A 33 12.17 -7.95 -4.43
N GLU A 34 13.30 -8.54 -4.81
CA GLU A 34 14.00 -9.50 -3.94
C GLU A 34 14.88 -8.76 -2.91
N ASN A 35 14.85 -9.23 -1.67
CA ASN A 35 15.73 -8.76 -0.61
C ASN A 35 17.06 -9.55 -0.59
N SER A 36 17.96 -9.23 0.35
CA SER A 36 19.26 -9.89 0.49
C SER A 36 19.18 -11.38 0.80
N ASP A 37 18.06 -11.84 1.33
CA ASP A 37 17.83 -13.24 1.70
C ASP A 37 17.21 -14.03 0.53
N GLY A 38 17.02 -13.39 -0.63
CA GLY A 38 16.38 -13.97 -1.82
C GLY A 38 14.86 -14.09 -1.71
N CYS A 39 14.26 -13.51 -0.66
CA CYS A 39 12.81 -13.47 -0.50
C CYS A 39 12.25 -12.17 -1.09
N LYS A 40 11.07 -12.27 -1.69
CA LYS A 40 10.38 -11.14 -2.28
C LYS A 40 9.82 -10.24 -1.18
N THR A 41 10.01 -8.94 -1.31
CA THR A 41 9.33 -7.90 -0.55
C THR A 41 8.41 -7.12 -1.49
N ALA A 42 7.27 -6.67 -0.98
CA ALA A 42 6.40 -5.75 -1.68
C ALA A 42 6.32 -4.45 -0.90
N ASN A 43 6.57 -3.32 -1.58
CA ASN A 43 6.33 -2.00 -1.04
C ASN A 43 5.02 -1.47 -1.61
N VAL A 44 3.97 -1.42 -0.79
CA VAL A 44 2.67 -0.88 -1.14
C VAL A 44 2.67 0.61 -0.85
N THR A 45 2.19 1.40 -1.80
CA THR A 45 2.11 2.85 -1.72
C THR A 45 0.68 3.31 -1.96
N CYS A 46 0.19 4.13 -1.04
CA CYS A 46 -1.03 4.90 -1.15
C CYS A 46 -0.69 6.36 -1.41
N SER A 47 -1.35 6.96 -2.39
CA SER A 47 -1.17 8.37 -2.73
C SER A 47 -2.48 9.03 -3.10
N VAL A 48 -2.52 10.35 -2.94
CA VAL A 48 -3.67 11.18 -3.30
C VAL A 48 -3.48 11.72 -4.71
N ALA A 49 -4.50 11.61 -5.56
CA ALA A 49 -4.45 12.16 -6.90
C ALA A 49 -4.30 13.69 -6.90
N GLU A 50 -3.71 14.22 -7.97
CA GLU A 50 -3.56 15.66 -8.14
C GLU A 50 -4.90 16.40 -8.07
N GLY A 51 -4.89 17.61 -7.50
CA GLY A 51 -6.11 18.41 -7.33
C GLY A 51 -6.99 18.00 -6.14
N TRP A 52 -6.56 17.05 -5.32
CA TRP A 52 -7.25 16.68 -4.07
C TRP A 52 -6.35 16.89 -2.85
N ASP A 53 -6.99 17.19 -1.73
CA ASP A 53 -6.40 17.27 -0.41
C ASP A 53 -7.19 16.38 0.54
N CYS A 54 -6.52 15.41 1.18
CA CYS A 54 -7.15 14.42 2.06
C CYS A 54 -6.50 14.48 3.43
N ALA A 55 -7.31 14.57 4.49
CA ALA A 55 -6.76 14.65 5.85
C ALA A 55 -6.12 13.33 6.33
N VAL A 56 -6.54 12.20 5.75
CA VAL A 56 -6.04 10.87 6.10
C VAL A 56 -5.61 10.15 4.82
N VAL A 57 -4.41 9.58 4.86
CA VAL A 57 -3.87 8.67 3.85
C VAL A 57 -3.16 7.55 4.59
N GLU A 58 -3.67 6.33 4.48
CA GLU A 58 -3.14 5.16 5.18
C GLU A 58 -3.15 3.92 4.29
N VAL A 59 -2.20 3.01 4.52
CA VAL A 59 -2.28 1.64 4.03
C VAL A 59 -3.01 0.82 5.09
N MET A 60 -4.09 0.15 4.69
CA MET A 60 -4.85 -0.76 5.54
C MET A 60 -4.75 -2.19 5.02
N GLY A 61 -4.91 -3.16 5.92
CA GLY A 61 -4.99 -4.56 5.54
C GLY A 61 -6.00 -5.35 6.38
N THR A 62 -6.57 -6.38 5.78
CA THR A 62 -7.41 -7.38 6.45
C THR A 62 -6.61 -8.64 6.68
N PHE A 63 -6.61 -9.14 7.90
CA PHE A 63 -5.84 -10.28 8.37
C PHE A 63 -6.79 -11.31 8.98
N ASP A 64 -6.43 -12.58 8.88
CA ASP A 64 -7.25 -13.70 9.38
C ASP A 64 -8.72 -13.62 8.92
N GLY A 65 -8.94 -13.07 7.72
CA GLY A 65 -10.23 -12.92 7.06
C GLY A 65 -11.16 -11.84 7.61
N GLN A 66 -10.87 -11.21 8.77
CA GLN A 66 -11.81 -10.25 9.39
C GLN A 66 -11.17 -9.10 10.17
N VAL A 67 -9.89 -9.17 10.53
CA VAL A 67 -9.28 -8.16 11.39
C VAL A 67 -8.61 -7.08 10.54
N VAL A 68 -9.06 -5.84 10.69
CA VAL A 68 -8.55 -4.70 9.94
C VAL A 68 -7.50 -3.95 10.75
N TYR A 69 -6.32 -3.74 10.17
CA TYR A 69 -5.23 -2.96 10.76
C TYR A 69 -4.78 -1.83 9.84
N ILE A 70 -4.32 -0.73 10.44
CA ILE A 70 -3.46 0.25 9.77
C ILE A 70 -2.05 -0.33 9.76
N ILE A 71 -1.43 -0.39 8.58
CA ILE A 71 -0.12 -1.02 8.38
C ILE A 71 0.91 -0.05 7.75
N SER A 72 0.60 1.25 7.75
CA SER A 72 1.51 2.29 7.26
C SER A 72 2.82 2.32 8.06
N ASP A 73 3.94 2.02 7.41
CA ASP A 73 5.28 2.15 8.00
C ASP A 73 5.81 3.59 7.86
N LYS A 74 5.33 4.30 6.83
CA LYS A 74 5.64 5.71 6.57
C LYS A 74 4.37 6.42 6.14
N SER A 75 4.21 7.67 6.57
CA SER A 75 3.11 8.53 6.15
C SER A 75 3.55 9.99 6.01
N SER A 76 2.88 10.71 5.12
CA SER A 76 2.90 12.16 4.98
C SER A 76 1.53 12.63 4.47
N GLU A 77 1.36 13.93 4.26
CA GLU A 77 0.07 14.56 3.93
C GLU A 77 -0.66 13.94 2.72
N ASN A 78 0.05 13.39 1.73
CA ASN A 78 -0.54 12.83 0.51
C ASN A 78 -0.03 11.42 0.18
N PHE A 79 0.57 10.75 1.17
CA PHE A 79 1.29 9.50 0.94
C PHE A 79 1.28 8.62 2.18
N ALA A 80 1.13 7.32 1.97
CA ALA A 80 1.48 6.31 2.94
C ALA A 80 2.12 5.10 2.26
N SER A 81 2.98 4.37 2.96
CA SER A 81 3.55 3.13 2.44
C SER A 81 3.71 2.06 3.49
N SER A 82 3.66 0.80 3.07
CA SER A 82 3.87 -0.37 3.90
C SER A 82 4.74 -1.39 3.18
N SER A 83 5.64 -2.05 3.91
CA SER A 83 6.51 -3.10 3.40
C SER A 83 6.05 -4.47 3.89
N LEU A 84 5.71 -5.34 2.94
CA LEU A 84 5.34 -6.74 3.19
C LEU A 84 6.49 -7.65 2.77
N THR A 85 6.75 -8.70 3.54
CA THR A 85 7.77 -9.71 3.20
C THR A 85 7.12 -11.04 2.89
N CYS A 86 7.45 -11.64 1.75
CA CYS A 86 7.00 -12.96 1.38
C CYS A 86 7.68 -14.02 2.24
N ARG A 87 6.90 -14.91 2.84
CA ARG A 87 7.38 -15.98 3.71
C ARG A 87 7.55 -17.29 2.95
N HIS A 88 8.22 -18.26 3.59
CA HIS A 88 8.50 -19.57 3.00
C HIS A 88 7.25 -20.38 2.62
N ASP A 89 6.08 -20.01 3.14
CA ASP A 89 4.77 -20.60 2.78
C ASP A 89 4.15 -19.99 1.51
N GLY A 90 4.79 -19.00 0.89
CA GLY A 90 4.32 -18.33 -0.31
C GLY A 90 3.24 -17.28 -0.05
N GLN A 91 3.15 -16.77 1.18
CA GLN A 91 2.24 -15.67 1.53
C GLN A 91 3.02 -14.44 1.98
N TYR A 92 2.50 -13.26 1.62
CA TYR A 92 2.99 -12.01 2.19
C TYR A 92 2.72 -11.94 3.69
N ASN A 93 3.55 -11.20 4.39
CA ASN A 93 3.47 -11.05 5.82
C ASN A 93 3.80 -9.61 6.25
N TYR A 94 3.05 -9.12 7.23
CA TYR A 94 3.28 -7.89 7.95
C TYR A 94 3.40 -8.18 9.44
N LEU A 95 4.59 -8.03 10.01
CA LEU A 95 4.85 -8.21 11.44
C LEU A 95 4.26 -9.50 12.06
N GLY A 96 4.31 -10.61 11.32
CA GLY A 96 3.79 -11.91 11.76
C GLY A 96 2.35 -12.21 11.34
N LEU A 97 1.65 -11.28 10.71
CA LEU A 97 0.28 -11.45 10.20
C LEU A 97 0.26 -11.60 8.68
N ASN A 98 -0.61 -12.46 8.15
CA ASN A 98 -0.75 -12.69 6.71
C ASN A 98 -1.95 -11.89 6.16
N PRO A 99 -1.74 -10.83 5.36
CA PRO A 99 -2.83 -10.06 4.80
C PRO A 99 -3.56 -10.86 3.72
N THR A 100 -4.87 -10.74 3.73
CA THR A 100 -5.80 -11.28 2.73
C THR A 100 -6.34 -10.20 1.78
N SER A 101 -6.29 -8.94 2.22
CA SER A 101 -6.59 -7.76 1.41
C SER A 101 -5.74 -6.59 1.93
N VAL A 102 -5.29 -5.73 1.02
CA VAL A 102 -4.54 -4.50 1.29
C VAL A 102 -5.10 -3.38 0.40
N TRP A 103 -5.43 -2.23 0.99
CA TRP A 103 -6.01 -1.10 0.28
C TRP A 103 -5.55 0.23 0.88
N CYS A 104 -5.86 1.30 0.16
CA CYS A 104 -5.65 2.65 0.63
C CYS A 104 -6.90 3.19 1.32
N ASN A 105 -6.74 3.64 2.56
CA ASN A 105 -7.76 4.39 3.28
C ASN A 105 -7.46 5.88 3.15
N THR A 106 -8.24 6.55 2.31
CA THR A 106 -8.20 8.01 2.15
C THR A 106 -9.54 8.60 2.56
N THR A 107 -9.53 9.53 3.53
CA THR A 107 -10.77 10.12 4.06
C THR A 107 -10.67 11.64 4.18
N SER A 108 -11.84 12.27 4.30
CA SER A 108 -11.97 13.73 4.41
C SER A 108 -11.30 14.47 3.25
N CYS A 109 -11.55 13.97 2.04
CA CYS A 109 -10.97 14.50 0.81
C CYS A 109 -11.78 15.65 0.24
N THR A 110 -11.09 16.74 -0.12
CA THR A 110 -11.69 17.90 -0.76
C THR A 110 -10.90 18.29 -2.01
N PRO A 111 -11.56 18.76 -3.08
CA PRO A 111 -10.85 19.34 -4.20
C PRO A 111 -10.02 20.53 -3.74
N LYS A 112 -8.73 20.56 -4.12
CA LYS A 112 -7.87 21.72 -3.93
C LYS A 112 -8.48 22.91 -4.69
N PRO A 113 -8.46 24.13 -4.10
CA PRO A 113 -8.87 25.32 -4.83
C PRO A 113 -8.06 25.44 -6.12
N THR A 114 -8.72 25.61 -7.26
CA THR A 114 -8.03 25.98 -8.50
C THR A 114 -7.38 27.34 -8.29
N GLU A 115 -6.06 27.37 -8.13
CA GLU A 115 -5.33 28.63 -8.08
C GLU A 115 -5.57 29.36 -9.42
N PRO A 116 -6.10 30.58 -9.43
CA PRO A 116 -6.26 31.30 -10.68
C PRO A 116 -4.86 31.59 -11.24
N SER A 117 -4.54 30.93 -12.35
CA SER A 117 -3.35 31.19 -13.16
C SER A 117 -3.36 32.63 -13.67
N GLY A 118 -2.83 33.55 -12.86
CA GLY A 118 -2.81 34.96 -13.24
C GLY A 118 -2.46 35.91 -12.12
N LYS A 119 -1.15 36.15 -11.95
CA LYS A 119 -0.54 37.48 -11.95
C LYS A 119 0.97 37.29 -11.89
N SER A 120 1.64 37.36 -13.05
CA SER A 120 3.07 37.68 -13.03
C SER A 120 3.20 39.01 -12.28
N LYS A 121 3.90 38.99 -11.15
CA LYS A 121 4.37 40.23 -10.53
C LYS A 121 5.49 40.73 -11.44
N ASN A 122 5.14 41.57 -12.40
CA ASN A 122 6.11 42.41 -13.09
C ASN A 122 6.58 43.45 -12.05
N TYR A 123 7.85 43.35 -11.65
CA TYR A 123 8.58 44.40 -10.96
C TYR A 123 9.68 44.88 -11.91
#